data_AF-A0A7S2X7W9-F1
#
_entry.id   AF-A0A7S2X7W9-F1
#
_cell.length_a   1.000
_cell.length_b   1.000
_cell.length_c   1.000
_cell.angle_alpha   90.00
_cell.angle_beta   90.00
_cell.angle_gamma   90.00
#
_symmetry.space_group_name_H-M   'P 1'
#
loop_
_entity.id
_entity.type
_entity.pdbx_description
1 polymer ?
#
loop_
_entity_poly.entity_id
_entity_poly.type
_entity_poly.pdbx_seq_one_letter_code
_entity_poly.pdbx_strand_id
1 'polypeptide(L)'
;DDEEKEKLLPKLRWLSRVSYLGKREKEQIEYLKRVINDEEYLFKNEKLSKREMARHEMNKKLLDIIQKRINLSDHVDGYNMPEAYVKDDGTIDKEKREAALNARFQEEKKGPSEQEEWEDHQITKSRAQFGARDK
;
A
#
# COMPACT_ATOMS: atom_id res chain seq x y z
N ASP A 1 -44.75 0.02 11.75
CA ASP A 1 -45.06 -1.34 11.29
C ASP A 1 -43.96 -2.32 11.61
N ASP A 2 -44.27 -3.31 12.45
CA ASP A 2 -43.29 -4.34 12.84
C ASP A 2 -43.10 -5.40 11.75
N GLU A 3 -44.09 -5.59 10.88
CA GLU A 3 -43.97 -6.46 9.68
C GLU A 3 -42.95 -5.93 8.67
N GLU A 4 -42.85 -4.61 8.49
CA GLU A 4 -41.84 -4.01 7.61
C GLU A 4 -40.44 -4.17 8.18
N LYS A 5 -40.28 -4.02 9.50
CA LYS A 5 -39.00 -4.29 10.17
C LYS A 5 -38.59 -5.74 10.01
N GLU A 6 -39.52 -6.69 10.16
CA GLU A 6 -39.24 -8.12 10.02
C GLU A 6 -38.76 -8.48 8.61
N LYS A 7 -39.36 -7.87 7.57
CA LYS A 7 -38.92 -8.01 6.17
C LYS A 7 -37.52 -7.41 5.92
N LEU A 8 -37.14 -6.34 6.64
CA LEU A 8 -35.84 -5.67 6.49
C LEU A 8 -34.70 -6.33 7.29
N LEU A 9 -35.01 -7.08 8.35
CA LEU A 9 -34.02 -7.73 9.22
C LEU A 9 -32.98 -8.61 8.47
N PRO A 10 -33.35 -9.44 7.47
CA PRO A 10 -32.38 -10.23 6.72
C PRO A 10 -31.36 -9.36 5.98
N LYS A 11 -31.82 -8.28 5.33
CA LYS A 11 -30.97 -7.33 4.60
C LYS A 11 -30.00 -6.62 5.55
N LEU A 12 -30.49 -6.22 6.72
CA LEU A 12 -29.65 -5.56 7.72
C LEU A 12 -28.58 -6.51 8.29
N ARG A 13 -28.92 -7.78 8.54
CA ARG A 13 -27.96 -8.80 8.96
C ARG A 13 -26.88 -9.03 7.90
N TRP A 14 -27.26 -9.10 6.63
CA TRP A 14 -26.33 -9.23 5.52
C TRP A 14 -25.36 -8.04 5.45
N LEU A 15 -25.87 -6.80 5.52
CA LEU A 15 -25.03 -5.58 5.55
C LEU A 15 -24.06 -5.58 6.73
N SER A 16 -24.55 -5.95 7.92
CA SER A 16 -23.71 -6.06 9.12
C SER A 16 -22.58 -7.09 8.92
N ARG A 17 -22.88 -8.25 8.34
CA ARG A 17 -21.88 -9.29 8.06
C ARG A 17 -20.82 -8.81 7.06
N VAL A 18 -21.24 -8.14 5.98
CA VAL A 18 -20.31 -7.58 4.99
C VAL A 18 -19.38 -6.55 5.66
N SER A 19 -19.94 -5.65 6.46
CA SER A 19 -19.16 -4.66 7.21
C SER A 19 -18.18 -5.34 8.20
N TYR A 20 -18.62 -6.36 8.92
CA TYR A 20 -17.78 -7.11 9.85
C TYR A 20 -16.63 -7.83 9.13
N LEU A 21 -16.88 -8.47 7.98
CA LEU A 21 -15.84 -9.17 7.22
C LEU A 21 -14.72 -8.23 6.81
N GLY A 22 -15.04 -7.02 6.33
CA GLY A 22 -14.03 -6.02 5.99
C GLY A 22 -13.20 -5.56 7.19
N LYS A 23 -13.83 -5.38 8.38
CA LYS A 23 -13.10 -5.05 9.62
C LYS A 23 -12.21 -6.22 10.05
N ARG A 24 -12.75 -7.43 10.01
CA ARG A 24 -12.07 -8.64 10.45
C ARG A 24 -10.87 -8.99 9.58
N GLU A 25 -10.98 -8.77 8.28
CA GLU A 25 -9.87 -8.91 7.34
C GLU A 25 -8.71 -7.99 7.73
N LYS A 26 -8.99 -6.70 7.98
CA LYS A 26 -7.97 -5.72 8.40
C LYS A 26 -7.29 -6.10 9.71
N GLU A 27 -8.08 -6.46 10.73
CA GLU A 27 -7.56 -6.94 12.02
C GLU A 27 -6.62 -8.13 11.84
N GLN A 28 -6.98 -9.06 10.95
CA GLN A 28 -6.20 -10.29 10.79
C GLN A 28 -4.90 -10.09 10.02
N ILE A 29 -4.88 -9.15 9.07
CA ILE A 29 -3.66 -8.72 8.40
C ILE A 29 -2.72 -8.03 9.40
N GLU A 30 -3.26 -7.17 10.26
CA GLU A 30 -2.46 -6.50 11.29
C GLU A 30 -1.89 -7.51 12.29
N TYR A 31 -2.70 -8.47 12.74
CA TYR A 31 -2.23 -9.57 13.58
C TYR A 31 -1.09 -10.35 12.92
N LEU A 32 -1.22 -10.72 11.64
CA LEU A 32 -0.17 -11.42 10.90
C LEU A 32 1.14 -10.62 10.84
N LYS A 33 1.05 -9.30 10.61
CA LYS A 33 2.22 -8.40 10.63
C LYS A 33 2.90 -8.39 12.00
N ARG A 34 2.12 -8.31 13.09
CA ARG A 34 2.65 -8.33 14.45
C ARG A 34 3.35 -9.65 14.75
N VAL A 35 2.73 -10.79 14.41
CA VAL A 35 3.33 -12.11 14.58
C VAL A 35 4.68 -12.22 13.86
N ILE A 36 4.76 -11.76 12.60
CA ILE A 36 6.03 -11.79 11.85
C ILE A 36 7.08 -10.92 12.54
N ASN A 37 6.73 -9.70 12.95
CA ASN A 37 7.65 -8.77 13.61
C ASN A 37 8.12 -9.30 14.97
N ASP A 38 7.22 -9.87 15.77
CA ASP A 38 7.53 -10.45 17.07
C ASP A 38 8.46 -11.66 16.90
N GLU A 39 8.20 -12.52 15.91
CA GLU A 39 9.08 -13.65 15.59
C GLU A 39 10.50 -13.17 15.19
N GLU A 40 10.60 -12.15 14.33
CA GLU A 40 11.90 -11.58 13.93
C GLU A 40 12.64 -10.92 15.09
N TYR A 41 11.94 -10.26 16.00
CA TYR A 41 12.52 -9.58 17.14
C TYR A 41 12.98 -10.57 18.23
N LEU A 42 12.10 -11.50 18.63
CA LEU A 42 12.35 -12.44 19.72
C LEU A 42 13.39 -13.50 19.35
N PHE A 43 13.35 -14.00 18.11
CA PHE A 43 14.17 -15.16 17.70
C PHE A 43 15.39 -14.79 16.85
N LYS A 44 15.75 -13.50 16.76
CA LYS A 44 16.87 -13.01 15.93
C LYS A 44 18.19 -13.76 16.15
N ASN A 45 18.47 -14.13 17.40
CA ASN A 45 19.73 -14.76 17.81
C ASN A 45 19.57 -16.23 18.20
N GLU A 46 18.41 -16.83 17.94
CA GLU A 46 18.12 -18.21 18.32
C GLU A 46 18.21 -19.15 17.10
N LYS A 47 18.53 -20.42 17.36
CA LYS A 47 18.56 -21.46 16.31
C LYS A 47 17.15 -21.99 16.08
N LEU A 48 16.50 -21.50 15.03
CA LEU A 48 15.18 -21.97 14.61
C LEU A 48 15.24 -23.37 13.97
N SER A 49 14.20 -24.15 14.20
CA SER A 49 13.97 -25.42 13.52
C SER A 49 13.61 -25.19 12.04
N LYS A 50 13.89 -26.18 11.18
CA LYS A 50 13.48 -26.16 9.76
C LYS A 50 11.98 -25.91 9.58
N ARG A 51 11.15 -26.44 10.48
CA ARG A 51 9.69 -26.25 10.45
C ARG A 51 9.29 -24.80 10.76
N GLU A 52 9.96 -24.18 11.72
CA GLU A 52 9.68 -22.81 12.16
C GLU A 52 10.09 -21.81 11.08
N MET A 53 11.28 -21.99 10.49
CA MET A 53 11.73 -21.18 9.35
C MET A 53 10.75 -21.27 8.17
N ALA A 54 10.31 -22.49 7.80
CA ALA A 54 9.35 -22.67 6.72
C ALA A 54 7.99 -22.00 7.02
N ARG A 55 7.50 -22.10 8.26
CA ARG A 55 6.27 -21.41 8.68
C ARG A 55 6.43 -19.89 8.59
N HIS A 56 7.54 -19.35 9.07
CA HIS A 56 7.82 -17.92 9.04
C HIS A 56 7.89 -17.39 7.60
N GLU A 57 8.56 -18.12 6.70
CA GLU A 57 8.59 -17.80 5.27
C GLU A 57 7.20 -17.86 4.63
N MET A 58 6.37 -18.85 4.98
CA MET A 58 4.99 -18.93 4.50
C MET A 58 4.15 -17.74 4.97
N ASN A 59 4.30 -17.31 6.22
CA ASN A 59 3.62 -16.13 6.77
C ASN A 59 4.00 -14.86 6.00
N LYS A 60 5.30 -14.68 5.71
CA LYS A 60 5.79 -13.56 4.89
C LYS A 60 5.23 -13.58 3.47
N LYS A 61 5.24 -14.74 2.81
CA LYS A 61 4.65 -14.90 1.46
C LYS A 61 3.16 -14.61 1.46
N LEU A 62 2.44 -15.07 2.48
CA LEU A 62 1.02 -14.78 2.62
C LEU A 62 0.76 -13.27 2.74
N LEU A 63 1.55 -12.57 3.57
CA LEU A 63 1.44 -11.12 3.71
C LEU A 63 1.70 -10.39 2.39
N ASP A 64 2.73 -10.79 1.63
CA ASP A 64 3.03 -10.23 0.31
C ASP A 64 1.88 -10.44 -0.70
N ILE A 65 1.31 -11.65 -0.76
CA ILE A 65 0.15 -11.95 -1.61
C ILE A 65 -1.05 -11.06 -1.24
N ILE A 66 -1.31 -10.88 0.06
CA ILE A 66 -2.38 -10.01 0.54
C ILE A 66 -2.14 -8.56 0.12
N GLN A 67 -0.92 -8.04 0.28
CA GLN A 67 -0.56 -6.67 -0.11
C GLN A 67 -0.75 -6.45 -1.60
N LYS A 68 -0.29 -7.40 -2.44
CA LYS A 68 -0.50 -7.35 -3.90
C LYS A 68 -1.98 -7.33 -4.26
N ARG A 69 -2.81 -8.13 -3.59
CA ARG A 69 -4.26 -8.15 -3.80
C ARG A 69 -4.91 -6.79 -3.47
N ILE A 70 -4.51 -6.16 -2.37
CA ILE A 70 -5.03 -4.84 -1.96
C ILE A 70 -4.62 -3.77 -2.99
N ASN A 71 -3.35 -3.77 -3.41
CA ASN A 71 -2.87 -2.81 -4.40
C ASN A 71 -3.57 -2.97 -5.77
N LEU A 72 -3.89 -4.20 -6.16
CA LEU A 72 -4.62 -4.45 -7.41
C LEU A 72 -6.06 -3.95 -7.36
N SER A 73 -6.74 -3.99 -6.20
CA SER A 73 -8.13 -3.55 -6.12
C SER A 73 -8.31 -2.04 -6.27
N ASP A 74 -7.29 -1.24 -5.95
CA ASP A 74 -7.35 0.22 -6.08
C ASP A 74 -7.17 0.69 -7.54
N HIS A 75 -6.65 -0.17 -8.41
CA HIS A 75 -6.49 0.13 -9.83
C HIS A 75 -7.71 -0.34 -10.63
N VAL A 76 -8.70 0.54 -10.77
CA VAL A 76 -9.77 0.34 -11.75
C VAL A 76 -9.20 0.66 -13.12
N ASP A 77 -8.92 -0.38 -13.92
CA ASP A 77 -8.44 -0.29 -15.31
C ASP A 77 -9.53 0.19 -16.29
N GLY A 78 -10.37 1.12 -15.83
CA GLY A 78 -11.56 1.62 -16.50
C GLY A 78 -11.55 3.14 -16.64
N TYR A 79 -12.50 3.65 -17.42
CA TYR A 79 -12.64 5.09 -17.62
C TYR A 79 -13.04 5.78 -16.31
N ASN A 80 -12.11 6.54 -15.72
CA ASN A 80 -12.41 7.48 -14.65
C ASN A 80 -12.86 8.80 -15.29
N MET A 81 -14.12 9.20 -15.03
CA MET A 81 -14.61 10.52 -15.41
C MET A 81 -13.72 11.59 -14.80
N PRO A 82 -13.18 12.53 -15.61
CA PRO A 82 -12.40 13.64 -15.08
C PRO A 82 -13.19 14.44 -14.05
N GLU A 83 -12.50 14.96 -13.04
CA GLU A 83 -13.12 15.91 -12.11
C GLU A 83 -13.61 17.16 -12.87
N ALA A 84 -14.83 17.61 -12.55
CA ALA A 84 -15.34 18.86 -13.08
C ALA A 84 -14.55 20.04 -12.50
N TYR A 85 -14.02 20.91 -13.37
CA TYR A 85 -13.32 22.14 -13.00
C TYR A 85 -14.28 23.34 -12.82
N VAL A 86 -15.56 23.15 -13.11
CA VAL A 86 -16.62 24.15 -12.90
C VAL A 86 -17.38 23.73 -11.66
N LYS A 87 -17.40 24.61 -10.65
CA LYS A 87 -18.18 24.42 -9.42
C LYS A 87 -19.66 24.69 -9.71
N ASP A 88 -20.56 24.19 -8.87
CA ASP A 88 -22.02 24.33 -9.04
C ASP A 88 -22.49 25.79 -9.09
N ASP A 89 -21.69 26.72 -8.57
CA ASP A 89 -21.92 28.17 -8.59
C ASP A 89 -21.41 28.87 -9.87
N GLY A 90 -20.85 28.12 -10.82
CA GLY A 90 -20.28 28.62 -12.07
C GLY A 90 -18.85 29.17 -11.96
N THR A 91 -18.22 29.10 -10.78
CA THR A 91 -16.81 29.49 -10.64
C THR A 91 -15.87 28.39 -11.15
N ILE A 92 -14.82 28.81 -11.86
CA ILE A 92 -13.81 27.89 -12.41
C ILE A 92 -12.67 27.73 -11.41
N ASP A 93 -12.39 26.49 -11.04
CA ASP A 93 -11.19 26.14 -10.28
C ASP A 93 -9.97 26.10 -11.21
N LYS A 94 -9.16 27.16 -11.17
CA LYS A 94 -8.03 27.34 -12.09
C LYS A 94 -6.99 26.22 -11.96
N GLU A 95 -6.72 25.78 -10.72
CA GLU A 95 -5.73 24.73 -10.46
C GLU A 95 -6.16 23.40 -11.09
N LYS A 96 -7.44 23.02 -10.94
CA LYS A 96 -7.98 21.79 -11.55
C LYS A 96 -8.00 21.86 -13.07
N ARG A 97 -8.33 23.04 -13.62
CA ARG A 97 -8.30 23.25 -15.07
C ARG A 97 -6.89 23.13 -15.63
N GLU A 98 -5.90 23.73 -14.98
CA GLU A 98 -4.49 23.64 -15.36
C GLU A 98 -3.96 22.21 -15.21
N ALA A 99 -4.31 21.53 -14.11
CA ALA A 99 -3.96 20.13 -13.89
C ALA A 99 -4.55 19.21 -14.98
N ALA A 100 -5.82 19.38 -15.36
CA ALA A 100 -6.45 18.61 -16.44
C ALA A 100 -5.78 18.86 -17.80
N LEU A 101 -5.35 20.10 -18.07
CA LEU A 101 -4.68 20.48 -19.31
C LEU A 101 -3.25 19.91 -19.38
N ASN A 102 -2.57 19.86 -18.24
CA ASN A 102 -1.20 19.38 -18.11
C ASN A 102 -1.10 17.88 -17.78
N ALA A 103 -2.21 17.19 -17.49
CA ALA A 103 -2.23 15.78 -17.09
C ALA A 103 -1.56 14.84 -18.12
N ARG A 104 -1.61 15.18 -19.40
CA ARG A 104 -0.94 14.41 -20.46
C ARG A 104 0.57 14.67 -20.56
N PHE A 105 1.02 15.80 -20.03
CA PHE A 105 2.40 16.29 -20.13
C PHE A 105 3.18 16.14 -18.84
N GLN A 106 2.57 15.61 -17.77
CA GLN A 106 3.33 15.12 -16.64
C GLN A 106 4.14 13.92 -17.12
N GLU A 107 5.41 14.17 -17.46
CA GLU A 107 6.36 13.11 -17.74
C GLU A 107 6.36 12.17 -16.53
N GLU A 108 6.21 10.86 -16.80
CA GLU A 108 6.55 9.86 -15.79
C GLU A 108 7.91 10.26 -15.23
N LYS A 109 8.06 10.26 -13.90
CA LYS A 109 9.38 10.40 -13.28
C LYS A 109 10.23 9.23 -13.78
N LYS A 110 10.86 9.42 -14.93
CA LYS A 110 11.92 8.55 -15.42
C LYS A 110 12.93 8.52 -14.28
N GLY A 111 13.39 7.32 -13.95
CA GLY A 111 14.49 7.18 -12.99
C GLY A 111 15.67 8.08 -13.39
N PRO A 112 16.63 8.28 -12.48
CA PRO A 112 17.82 9.06 -12.77
C PRO A 112 18.40 8.65 -14.13
N SER A 113 18.80 9.65 -14.92
CA SER A 113 19.44 9.39 -16.21
C SER A 113 20.69 8.54 -16.00
N GLU A 114 21.09 7.73 -17.00
CA GLU A 114 22.34 6.95 -16.95
C GLU A 114 23.56 7.85 -16.62
N GLN A 115 23.52 9.11 -17.05
CA GLN A 115 24.55 10.09 -16.71
C GLN A 115 24.52 10.49 -15.23
N GLU A 116 23.34 10.64 -14.65
CA GLU A 116 23.12 11.00 -13.25
C GLU A 116 23.57 9.85 -12.34
N GLU A 117 23.28 8.59 -12.72
CA GLU A 117 23.80 7.40 -12.05
C GLU A 117 25.32 7.31 -12.13
N TRP A 118 25.91 7.66 -13.29
CA TRP A 118 27.37 7.67 -13.45
C TRP A 118 28.04 8.73 -12.56
N GLU A 119 27.48 9.93 -12.50
CA GLU A 119 27.96 11.02 -11.65
C GLU A 119 27.88 10.63 -10.17
N ASP A 120 26.76 10.08 -9.71
CA ASP A 120 26.60 9.59 -8.34
C ASP A 120 27.59 8.48 -7.99
N HIS A 121 27.84 7.56 -8.93
CA HIS A 121 28.86 6.53 -8.77
C HIS A 121 30.27 7.13 -8.64
N GLN A 122 30.61 8.16 -9.41
CA GLN A 122 31.90 8.85 -9.31
C GLN A 122 32.02 9.64 -8.00
N ILE A 123 30.96 10.36 -7.61
CA ILE A 123 30.91 11.11 -6.34
C ILE A 123 31.11 10.14 -5.17
N THR A 124 30.40 9.02 -5.17
CA THR A 124 30.52 7.97 -4.13
C THR A 124 31.93 7.40 -4.07
N LYS A 125 32.56 7.13 -5.22
CA LYS A 125 33.96 6.65 -5.29
C LYS A 125 34.97 7.71 -4.86
N SER A 126 34.71 8.99 -5.15
CA SER A 126 35.57 10.11 -4.78
C SER A 126 35.46 10.49 -3.30
N ARG A 127 34.35 10.14 -2.64
CA ARG A 127 34.13 10.35 -1.21
C ARG A 127 35.08 9.44 -0.41
N ALA A 128 36.25 9.97 -0.07
CA ALA A 128 37.15 9.32 0.87
C ALA A 128 36.51 9.29 2.26
N GLN A 129 36.23 8.09 2.77
CA GLN A 129 35.92 7.90 4.19
C GLN A 129 37.22 7.75 4.96
N PHE A 130 37.56 8.75 5.75
CA PHE A 130 38.67 8.73 6.69
C PHE A 130 38.13 8.57 8.11
N GLY A 131 38.54 7.49 8.79
CA GLY A 131 38.20 7.18 10.17
C GLY A 131 38.86 5.87 10.60
N ALA A 132 39.44 5.84 11.80
CA ALA A 132 39.99 4.62 12.36
C ALA A 132 38.84 3.64 12.66
N ARG A 133 38.94 2.40 12.16
CA ARG A 133 38.15 1.29 12.73
C ARG A 133 38.63 1.13 14.17
N ASP A 134 37.84 1.62 15.11
CA ASP A 134 38.06 1.34 16.53
C ASP A 134 38.17 -0.18 16.72
N LYS A 135 39.20 -0.57 17.46
CA LYS A 135 39.55 -1.95 17.79
C LYS A 135 38.67 -2.50 18.91
#